data_AF-A0A960JC10-F1
#
_entry.id   AF-A0A960JC10-F1
#
_cell.length_a   1.000
_cell.length_b   1.000
_cell.length_c   1.000
_cell.angle_alpha   90.00
_cell.angle_beta   90.00
_cell.angle_gamma   90.00
#
_symmetry.space_group_name_H-M   'P 1'
#
loop_
_entity.id
_entity.type
_entity.pdbx_description
1 polymer ?
#
loop_
_entity_poly.entity_id
_entity_poly.type
_entity_poly.pdbx_seq_one_letter_code
_entity_poly.pdbx_strand_id
1 'polypeptide(L)'
;FDTAPATVFQPRVVSKRVRQSKSRGVVSRQPYLKVERWRPKGARQEFRVSRAVYDAYKVGDRLTIELKPGALGIPLYRLRVRSRR
;
A
#
# COMPACT_ATOMS: atom_id res chain seq x y z
N PHE A 1 -17.02 -19.74 3.72
CA PHE A 1 -15.91 -18.97 4.31
C PHE A 1 -14.70 -19.17 3.43
N ASP A 2 -14.20 -18.10 2.81
CA ASP A 2 -13.04 -18.16 1.92
C ASP A 2 -11.77 -18.35 2.78
N THR A 3 -11.29 -19.60 2.86
CA THR A 3 -10.18 -20.05 3.72
C THR A 3 -8.81 -19.96 3.05
N ALA A 4 -8.72 -19.36 1.86
CA ALA A 4 -7.44 -19.22 1.17
C ALA A 4 -6.45 -18.43 2.03
N PRO A 5 -5.25 -18.98 2.31
CA PRO A 5 -4.26 -18.29 3.15
C PRO A 5 -3.83 -17.00 2.47
N ALA A 6 -3.84 -15.90 3.23
CA ALA A 6 -3.35 -14.62 2.74
C ALA A 6 -1.84 -14.71 2.48
N THR A 7 -1.39 -14.46 1.26
CA THR A 7 0.04 -14.39 0.98
C THR A 7 0.57 -13.04 1.47
N VAL A 8 1.56 -13.08 2.36
CA VAL A 8 2.18 -11.89 2.92
C VAL A 8 3.44 -11.55 2.14
N PHE A 9 3.56 -10.29 1.75
CA PHE A 9 4.73 -9.76 1.07
C PHE A 9 5.28 -8.55 1.82
N GLN A 10 6.61 -8.37 1.77
CA GLN A 10 7.30 -7.31 2.49
C GLN A 10 8.21 -6.45 1.61
N PRO A 11 7.69 -5.83 0.54
CA PRO A 11 8.52 -4.99 -0.31
C PRO A 11 8.99 -3.72 0.40
N ARG A 12 10.17 -3.23 0.03
CA ARG A 12 10.70 -1.95 0.48
C ARG A 12 9.97 -0.79 -0.18
N VAL A 13 9.70 0.24 0.61
CA VAL A 13 9.23 1.55 0.13
C VAL A 13 10.39 2.24 -0.58
N VAL A 14 10.24 2.54 -1.86
CA VAL A 14 11.27 3.21 -2.67
C VAL A 14 10.98 4.70 -2.86
N SER A 15 9.74 5.13 -2.69
CA SER A 15 9.37 6.55 -2.78
C SER A 15 8.06 6.83 -2.05
N LYS A 16 7.90 8.07 -1.61
CA LYS A 16 6.70 8.60 -0.98
C LYS A 16 6.32 9.90 -1.68
N ARG A 17 5.03 10.10 -1.95
CA ARG A 17 4.53 11.40 -2.45
C ARG A 17 3.11 11.68 -1.98
N VAL A 18 2.75 12.96 -1.93
CA VAL A 18 1.37 13.40 -1.74
C VAL A 18 0.92 14.02 -3.06
N ARG A 19 -0.11 13.45 -3.68
CA ARG A 19 -0.75 14.10 -4.82
C ARG A 19 -1.76 15.10 -4.28
N GLN A 20 -1.61 16.36 -4.68
CA GLN A 20 -2.59 17.39 -4.41
C GLN A 20 -3.45 17.57 -5.66
N SER A 21 -4.78 17.55 -5.50
CA SER A 21 -5.71 17.94 -6.54
C SER A 21 -6.59 19.07 -6.02
N LYS A 22 -6.93 20.02 -6.89
CA LYS A 22 -7.86 21.11 -6.59
C LYS A 22 -9.06 20.97 -7.53
N SER A 23 -10.26 20.90 -6.97
CA SER A 23 -11.50 20.87 -7.75
C SER A 23 -12.55 21.70 -7.04
N ARG A 24 -13.21 22.62 -7.77
CA ARG A 24 -14.25 23.54 -7.25
C ARG A 24 -13.89 24.21 -5.92
N GLY A 25 -12.66 24.74 -5.82
CA GLY A 25 -12.17 25.41 -4.61
C GLY A 25 -11.70 24.49 -3.48
N VAL A 26 -11.99 23.19 -3.54
CA VAL A 26 -11.58 22.21 -2.53
C VAL A 26 -10.22 21.61 -2.89
N VAL A 27 -9.29 21.60 -1.92
CA VAL A 27 -7.96 20.97 -2.04
C VAL A 27 -7.99 19.58 -1.40
N SER A 28 -7.76 18.54 -2.20
CA SER A 28 -7.58 17.17 -1.72
C SER A 28 -6.09 16.80 -1.72
N ARG A 29 -5.62 16.18 -0.64
CA ARG A 29 -4.25 15.66 -0.51
C ARG A 29 -4.31 14.15 -0.32
N GLN A 30 -3.85 13.41 -1.31
CA GLN A 30 -3.88 11.95 -1.32
C GLN A 30 -2.45 11.41 -1.15
N PRO A 31 -2.14 10.71 -0.05
CA PRO A 31 -0.82 10.13 0.16
C PRO A 31 -0.64 8.85 -0.65
N TYR A 32 0.54 8.68 -1.23
CA TYR A 32 0.95 7.51 -1.99
C TYR A 32 2.31 7.00 -1.54
N LEU A 33 2.44 5.68 -1.45
CA LEU A 33 3.69 4.97 -1.25
C LEU A 33 4.00 4.15 -2.50
N LYS A 34 5.23 4.27 -3.01
CA LYS A 34 5.75 3.40 -4.07
C LYS A 34 6.66 2.37 -3.46
N VAL A 35 6.46 1.11 -3.80
CA VAL A 35 7.27 -0.01 -3.33
C VAL A 35 8.09 -0.61 -4.46
N GLU A 36 9.17 -1.30 -4.09
CA GLU A 36 10.00 -2.04 -5.02
C GLU A 36 9.22 -3.14 -5.76
N ARG A 37 9.85 -3.75 -6.76
CA ARG A 37 9.26 -4.88 -7.48
C ARG A 37 9.02 -6.04 -6.51
N TRP A 38 7.81 -6.57 -6.49
CA TRP A 38 7.44 -7.72 -5.68
C TRP A 38 6.55 -8.68 -6.48
N ARG A 39 6.63 -9.98 -6.19
CA ARG A 39 5.69 -10.97 -6.71
C ARG A 39 4.33 -10.70 -6.04
N PRO A 40 3.19 -10.71 -6.74
CA PRO A 40 2.95 -11.16 -8.12
C PRO A 40 3.09 -10.08 -9.21
N LYS A 41 3.19 -8.80 -8.84
CA LYS A 41 3.03 -7.67 -9.78
C LYS A 41 4.23 -7.43 -10.70
N GLY A 42 5.40 -8.01 -10.44
CA GLY A 42 6.55 -8.00 -11.38
C GLY A 42 7.10 -6.61 -11.73
N ALA A 43 6.57 -5.54 -11.13
CA ALA A 43 6.96 -4.16 -11.33
C ALA A 43 6.83 -3.38 -10.00
N ARG A 44 7.44 -2.19 -9.96
CA ARG A 44 7.26 -1.25 -8.84
C ARG A 44 5.79 -0.81 -8.79
N GLN A 45 5.16 -0.96 -7.64
CA GLN A 45 3.74 -0.61 -7.47
C GLN A 45 3.60 0.64 -6.62
N GLU A 46 2.67 1.52 -7.00
CA GLU A 46 2.25 2.63 -6.17
C GLU A 46 0.88 2.33 -5.54
N PHE A 47 0.75 2.62 -4.25
CA PHE A 47 -0.45 2.45 -3.47
C PHE A 47 -0.91 3.79 -2.93
N ARG A 48 -2.20 4.08 -3.08
CA ARG A 48 -2.85 5.12 -2.28
C ARG A 48 -3.00 4.59 -0.86
N VAL A 49 -2.58 5.36 0.12
CA VAL A 49 -2.62 4.95 1.53
C VAL A 49 -3.32 5.99 2.38
N SER A 50 -3.70 5.61 3.61
CA SER A 50 -4.16 6.58 4.60
C SER A 50 -3.00 7.45 5.09
N ARG A 51 -3.33 8.62 5.67
CA ARG A 51 -2.34 9.53 6.27
C ARG A 51 -1.49 8.82 7.34
N ALA A 52 -2.12 8.05 8.23
CA ALA A 52 -1.42 7.32 9.28
C ALA A 52 -0.42 6.30 8.74
N VAL A 53 -0.77 5.54 7.69
CA VAL A 53 0.16 4.61 7.03
C VAL A 53 1.31 5.40 6.37
N TYR A 54 1.00 6.50 5.70
CA TYR A 54 2.01 7.34 5.08
C TYR A 54 3.02 7.87 6.10
N ASP A 55 2.56 8.36 7.25
CA ASP A 55 3.43 8.93 8.28
C ASP A 55 4.24 7.86 9.01
N ALA A 56 3.71 6.64 9.15
CA ALA A 56 4.38 5.52 9.81
C ALA A 56 5.55 4.90 9.02
N TYR A 57 5.56 5.00 7.68
CA TYR A 57 6.58 4.38 6.83
C TYR A 57 7.54 5.41 6.23
N LYS A 58 8.84 5.13 6.21
CA LYS A 58 9.88 5.92 5.53
C LYS A 58 10.36 5.20 4.27
N VAL A 59 11.01 5.95 3.37
CA VAL A 59 11.73 5.32 2.25
C VAL A 59 12.81 4.40 2.83
N GLY A 60 12.90 3.17 2.31
CA GLY A 60 13.75 2.11 2.82
C GLY A 60 13.03 1.12 3.76
N ASP A 61 11.92 1.51 4.40
CA ASP A 61 11.17 0.61 5.27
C ASP A 61 10.47 -0.50 4.49
N ARG A 62 10.27 -1.66 5.13
CA ARG A 62 9.50 -2.77 4.57
C ARG A 62 8.01 -2.63 4.88
N LEU A 63 7.19 -2.46 3.86
CA LEU A 63 5.74 -2.41 3.96
C LEU A 63 5.17 -3.83 3.96
N THR A 64 4.25 -4.16 4.87
CA THR A 64 3.58 -5.47 4.84
C THR A 64 2.31 -5.39 4.00
N ILE A 65 2.27 -6.17 2.93
CA ILE A 65 1.14 -6.31 2.02
C ILE A 65 0.55 -7.71 2.18
N GLU A 66 -0.67 -7.80 2.67
CA GLU A 66 -1.42 -9.04 2.70
C GLU A 66 -2.28 -9.12 1.43
N LEU A 67 -2.04 -10.14 0.61
CA LEU A 67 -2.82 -10.45 -0.57
C LEU A 67 -3.83 -11.53 -0.19
N LYS A 68 -5.12 -11.18 -0.15
CA LYS A 68 -6.20 -12.17 -0.11
C LYS A 68 -6.75 -12.34 -1.52
N PRO A 69 -6.72 -13.55 -2.11
CA PRO A 69 -7.53 -13.82 -3.28
C PRO A 69 -8.98 -13.66 -2.83
N GLY A 70 -9.67 -12.60 -3.25
CA GLY A 70 -11.08 -12.45 -2.93
C GLY A 70 -11.90 -13.52 -3.64
N ALA A 71 -13.07 -13.86 -3.07
CA ALA A 71 -14.03 -14.84 -3.60
C ALA A 71 -14.46 -14.62 -5.07
N LEU A 72 -14.16 -13.44 -5.64
CA LEU A 72 -14.52 -13.02 -7.00
C LEU A 72 -13.30 -12.91 -7.94
N GLY A 73 -12.13 -13.45 -7.56
CA GLY A 73 -10.89 -13.33 -8.36
C GLY A 73 -10.26 -11.92 -8.36
N ILE A 74 -10.83 -10.98 -7.59
CA ILE A 74 -10.28 -9.64 -7.41
C ILE A 74 -9.39 -9.65 -6.15
N PRO A 75 -8.07 -9.44 -6.27
CA PRO A 75 -7.17 -9.44 -5.13
C PRO A 75 -7.45 -8.24 -4.21
N LEU A 76 -7.75 -8.53 -2.93
CA LEU A 76 -7.85 -7.52 -1.89
C LEU A 76 -6.48 -7.34 -1.23
N TYR A 77 -5.96 -6.11 -1.28
CA TYR A 77 -4.68 -5.75 -0.68
C TYR A 77 -4.94 -5.08 0.67
N ARG A 78 -4.48 -5.68 1.77
CA ARG A 78 -4.49 -5.04 3.08
C ARG A 78 -3.08 -4.60 3.45
N LEU A 79 -2.91 -3.31 3.68
CA LEU A 79 -1.67 -2.74 4.19
C LEU A 79 -1.72 -2.77 5.71
N ARG A 80 -0.82 -3.53 6.33
CA ARG A 80 -0.66 -3.53 7.79
C ARG A 80 0.45 -2.58 8.20
N VAL A 81 0.13 -1.63 9.06
CA VAL A 81 1.13 -0.82 9.76
C VAL A 81 1.74 -1.67 10.85
N ARG A 82 3.06 -1.89 10.78
CA ARG A 82 3.80 -2.49 11.88
C ARG A 82 4.10 -1.38 12.88
N SER A 83 3.29 -1.28 13.94
CA SER A 83 3.58 -0.41 15.07
C SER A 83 4.92 -0.85 15.67
N ARG A 84 5.94 0.01 15.64
CA ARG A 84 7.13 -0.18 16.46
C ARG A 84 6.71 0.15 17.89
N ARG A 85 6.65 -0.86 18.76
CA ARG A 85 6.84 -0.66 20.20
C ARG A 85 8.30 -0.34 20.46
#